data_AF-A0A929DUN8-F1
#
_entry.id   AF-A0A929DUN8-F1
#
_cell.length_a   1.000
_cell.length_b   1.000
_cell.length_c   1.000
_cell.angle_alpha   90.00
_cell.angle_beta   90.00
_cell.angle_gamma   90.00
#
_symmetry.space_group_name_H-M   'P 1'
#
loop_
_entity.id
_entity.type
_entity.pdbx_description
1 polymer ?
#
loop_
_entity_poly.entity_id
_entity_poly.type
_entity_poly.pdbx_seq_one_letter_code
_entity_poly.pdbx_strand_id
1 'polypeptide(L)'
;MRKLTLVLLLVLMTITLSAQKKQYDSLMDAFMSGGALRGDRGPAGVEWIEDSDRYSFTKREGRAQQIWTYDIKTESEELVFSEGDHKFPGTENQFSYRSFQWTMDYKFLLFQTNFERIWRYSGNADYYLYSLEDKTLSPIVEGAFTAEVSPDGKKVGYGKDGNLFTFDLASGEHTQLTTDGADKFYNGRFGWANEEEFGLVQAWEWSYDSKYIAFWQTDEREVPVYQLTDFSGQHPEYMELPYPKVGDNPPVERLG
;
A
#
# COMPACT_ATOMS: atom_id res chain seq x y z
N MET A 1 -31.53 -14.87 -60.27
CA MET A 1 -30.34 -14.01 -60.06
C MET A 1 -30.66 -12.72 -59.32
N ARG A 2 -31.63 -11.87 -59.75
CA ARG A 2 -31.98 -10.58 -59.09
C ARG A 2 -32.31 -10.65 -57.58
N LYS A 3 -32.92 -11.74 -57.09
CA LYS A 3 -33.25 -11.88 -55.65
C LYS A 3 -32.04 -12.19 -54.77
N LEU A 4 -31.02 -12.92 -55.28
CA LEU A 4 -29.79 -13.16 -54.54
C LEU A 4 -28.92 -11.91 -54.45
N THR A 5 -28.89 -11.09 -55.50
CA THR A 5 -28.14 -9.82 -55.50
C THR A 5 -28.69 -8.81 -54.51
N LEU A 6 -30.01 -8.76 -54.31
CA LEU A 6 -30.65 -7.87 -53.34
C LEU A 6 -30.36 -8.28 -51.88
N VAL A 7 -30.34 -9.58 -51.60
CA VAL A 7 -30.01 -10.11 -50.25
C VAL A 7 -28.53 -9.86 -49.93
N LEU A 8 -27.63 -10.05 -50.88
CA LEU A 8 -26.20 -9.78 -50.70
C LEU A 8 -25.93 -8.29 -50.43
N LEU A 9 -26.66 -7.39 -51.09
CA LEU A 9 -26.56 -5.93 -50.88
C LEU A 9 -27.10 -5.50 -49.51
N LEU A 10 -28.19 -6.11 -49.05
CA LEU A 10 -28.73 -5.87 -47.70
C LEU A 10 -27.78 -6.37 -46.61
N VAL A 11 -27.17 -7.55 -46.81
CA VAL A 11 -26.16 -8.10 -45.89
C VAL A 11 -24.92 -7.21 -45.86
N LEU A 12 -24.42 -6.72 -47.01
CA LEU A 12 -23.30 -5.78 -47.05
C LEU A 12 -23.61 -4.45 -46.34
N MET A 13 -24.83 -3.90 -46.48
CA MET A 13 -25.25 -2.69 -45.77
C MET A 13 -25.27 -2.89 -44.25
N THR A 14 -25.71 -4.05 -43.77
CA THR A 14 -25.71 -4.35 -42.32
C THR A 14 -24.31 -4.50 -41.74
N ILE A 15 -23.34 -5.00 -42.52
CA ILE A 15 -21.94 -5.13 -42.09
C ILE A 15 -21.29 -3.73 -41.99
N THR A 16 -21.63 -2.79 -42.87
CA THR A 16 -21.09 -1.41 -42.79
C THR A 16 -21.63 -0.62 -41.59
N LEU A 17 -22.88 -0.86 -41.17
CA LEU A 17 -23.46 -0.20 -40.00
C LEU A 17 -22.83 -0.65 -38.66
N SER A 18 -22.33 -1.90 -38.58
CA SER A 18 -21.61 -2.39 -37.39
C SER A 18 -20.14 -1.99 -37.33
N ALA A 19 -19.59 -1.32 -38.35
CA ALA A 19 -18.17 -0.97 -38.45
C ALA A 19 -17.86 0.51 -38.15
N GLN A 20 -18.85 1.32 -37.74
CA GLN A 20 -18.61 2.73 -37.43
C GLN A 20 -17.90 2.84 -36.06
N LYS A 21 -16.60 3.16 -36.09
CA LYS A 21 -15.85 3.47 -34.86
C LYS A 21 -16.54 4.63 -34.14
N LYS A 22 -16.77 4.48 -32.82
CA LYS A 22 -17.34 5.54 -31.98
C LYS A 22 -16.47 6.80 -32.14
N GLN A 23 -17.05 7.86 -32.66
CA GLN A 23 -16.39 9.16 -32.79
C GLN A 23 -16.73 9.96 -31.53
N TYR A 24 -15.68 10.44 -30.84
CA TYR A 24 -15.83 11.24 -29.63
C TYR A 24 -15.89 12.72 -29.99
N ASP A 25 -16.66 13.48 -29.22
CA ASP A 25 -16.91 14.90 -29.51
C ASP A 25 -15.70 15.79 -29.15
N SER A 26 -14.81 15.29 -28.29
CA SER A 26 -13.55 15.96 -27.93
C SER A 26 -12.49 14.97 -27.44
N LEU A 27 -11.25 15.45 -27.30
CA LEU A 27 -10.16 14.68 -26.66
C LEU A 27 -10.50 14.33 -25.21
N MET A 28 -11.18 15.22 -24.47
CA MET A 28 -11.60 14.97 -23.10
C MET A 28 -12.69 13.88 -23.06
N ASP A 29 -13.65 13.95 -23.98
CA ASP A 29 -14.68 12.91 -24.12
C ASP A 29 -14.06 11.55 -24.45
N ALA A 30 -13.10 11.51 -25.39
CA ALA A 30 -12.34 10.31 -25.70
C ALA A 30 -11.59 9.77 -24.48
N PHE A 31 -10.90 10.62 -23.71
CA PHE A 31 -10.15 10.24 -22.51
C PHE A 31 -11.07 9.69 -21.41
N MET A 32 -12.20 10.35 -21.15
CA MET A 32 -13.15 9.94 -20.11
C MET A 32 -13.97 8.70 -20.50
N SER A 33 -14.17 8.47 -21.80
CA SER A 33 -14.90 7.32 -22.31
C SER A 33 -14.25 5.97 -21.97
N GLY A 34 -12.94 5.95 -21.70
CA GLY A 34 -12.24 4.74 -21.24
C GLY A 34 -12.78 4.21 -19.91
N GLY A 35 -13.37 5.09 -19.07
CA GLY A 35 -14.07 4.70 -17.85
C GLY A 35 -15.38 3.96 -18.12
N ALA A 36 -16.10 4.31 -19.19
CA ALA A 36 -17.36 3.67 -19.60
C ALA A 36 -17.16 2.28 -20.23
N LEU A 37 -15.91 1.90 -20.51
CA LEU A 37 -15.52 0.57 -20.98
C LEU A 37 -15.05 -0.34 -19.83
N ARG A 38 -14.99 0.17 -18.60
CA ARG A 38 -14.66 -0.63 -17.42
C ARG A 38 -15.95 -1.29 -16.93
N GLY A 39 -15.94 -2.62 -16.81
CA GLY A 39 -17.02 -3.35 -16.16
C GLY A 39 -17.14 -2.96 -14.68
N ASP A 40 -18.20 -3.45 -14.03
CA ASP A 40 -18.37 -3.26 -12.60
C ASP A 40 -17.13 -3.75 -11.85
N ARG A 41 -16.68 -2.96 -10.87
CA ARG A 41 -15.54 -3.34 -10.04
C ARG A 41 -16.00 -4.48 -9.15
N GLY A 42 -15.42 -5.66 -9.34
CA GLY A 42 -15.54 -6.75 -8.39
C GLY A 42 -14.93 -6.38 -7.03
N PRO A 43 -15.11 -7.23 -6.01
CA PRO A 43 -14.44 -7.06 -4.71
C PRO A 43 -12.94 -6.84 -4.91
N ALA A 44 -12.39 -5.85 -4.21
CA ALA A 44 -10.98 -5.49 -4.27
C ALA A 44 -10.24 -6.00 -3.03
N GLY A 45 -8.93 -6.23 -3.13
CA GLY A 45 -8.13 -6.66 -1.99
C GLY A 45 -8.61 -7.99 -1.40
N VAL A 46 -8.88 -8.96 -2.26
CA VAL A 46 -9.29 -10.30 -1.82
C VAL A 46 -8.09 -10.98 -1.17
N GLU A 47 -8.25 -11.39 0.08
CA GLU A 47 -7.23 -12.09 0.87
C GLU A 47 -7.84 -13.31 1.56
N TRP A 48 -7.24 -14.48 1.36
CA TRP A 48 -7.71 -15.71 1.98
C TRP A 48 -7.44 -15.69 3.49
N ILE A 49 -8.40 -16.19 4.25
CA ILE A 49 -8.21 -16.47 5.67
C ILE A 49 -7.67 -17.90 5.76
N GLU A 50 -6.38 -18.03 6.04
CA GLU A 50 -5.67 -19.30 6.11
C GLU A 50 -6.36 -20.30 7.05
N ASP A 51 -6.28 -21.58 6.70
CA ASP A 51 -6.94 -22.69 7.40
C ASP A 51 -8.46 -22.53 7.58
N SER A 52 -9.12 -21.75 6.72
CA SER A 52 -10.57 -21.53 6.73
C SER A 52 -11.22 -21.60 5.34
N ASP A 53 -12.56 -21.64 5.29
CA ASP A 53 -13.33 -21.50 4.04
C ASP A 53 -13.76 -20.04 3.80
N ARG A 54 -12.97 -19.08 4.30
CA ARG A 54 -13.29 -17.65 4.25
C ARG A 54 -12.24 -16.86 3.49
N TYR A 55 -12.67 -15.79 2.86
CA TYR A 55 -11.77 -14.74 2.36
C TYR A 55 -12.30 -13.38 2.80
N SER A 56 -11.39 -12.45 3.04
CA SER A 56 -11.71 -11.04 3.25
C SER A 56 -11.65 -10.28 1.93
N PHE A 57 -12.39 -9.19 1.84
CA PHE A 57 -12.37 -8.28 0.70
C PHE A 57 -12.85 -6.90 1.11
N THR A 58 -12.58 -5.92 0.25
CA THR A 58 -13.02 -4.53 0.44
C THR A 58 -14.17 -4.15 -0.49
N LYS A 59 -15.09 -3.37 0.07
CA LYS A 59 -16.18 -2.70 -0.65
C LYS A 59 -16.24 -1.24 -0.23
N ARG A 60 -16.83 -0.41 -1.09
CA ARG A 60 -17.18 0.96 -0.74
C ARG A 60 -18.68 1.08 -0.52
N GLU A 61 -19.06 1.63 0.62
CA GLU A 61 -20.41 2.12 0.87
C GLU A 61 -20.38 3.65 0.91
N GLY A 62 -20.89 4.29 -0.14
CA GLY A 62 -20.74 5.73 -0.33
C GLY A 62 -19.27 6.15 -0.44
N ARG A 63 -18.78 6.89 0.56
CA ARG A 63 -17.37 7.31 0.64
C ARG A 63 -16.51 6.45 1.57
N ALA A 64 -17.12 5.63 2.42
CA ALA A 64 -16.42 4.82 3.40
C ALA A 64 -15.93 3.51 2.79
N GLN A 65 -14.68 3.15 3.06
CA GLN A 65 -14.19 1.80 2.83
C GLN A 65 -14.70 0.87 3.93
N GLN A 66 -15.04 -0.35 3.53
CA GLN A 66 -15.43 -1.42 4.42
C GLN A 66 -14.63 -2.67 4.12
N ILE A 67 -14.31 -3.43 5.17
CA ILE A 67 -13.69 -4.74 5.11
C ILE A 67 -14.76 -5.75 5.51
N TRP A 68 -14.95 -6.73 4.64
CA TRP A 68 -15.93 -7.79 4.80
C TRP A 68 -15.23 -9.14 4.70
N THR A 69 -15.83 -10.16 5.30
CA THR A 69 -15.48 -11.57 5.07
C THR A 69 -16.62 -12.30 4.39
N TYR A 70 -16.29 -13.22 3.49
CA TYR A 70 -17.24 -14.13 2.86
C TYR A 70 -16.92 -15.56 3.28
N ASP A 71 -17.93 -16.28 3.76
CA ASP A 71 -17.84 -17.72 4.06
C ASP A 71 -18.42 -18.52 2.89
N ILE A 72 -17.59 -19.36 2.28
CA ILE A 72 -17.95 -20.11 1.06
C ILE A 72 -18.94 -21.23 1.37
N LYS A 73 -18.92 -21.79 2.57
CA LYS A 73 -19.80 -22.91 2.94
C LYS A 73 -21.22 -22.43 3.19
N THR A 74 -21.36 -21.28 3.84
CA THR A 74 -22.67 -20.70 4.18
C THR A 74 -23.15 -19.67 3.17
N GLU A 75 -22.30 -19.29 2.22
CA GLU A 75 -22.54 -18.24 1.21
C GLU A 75 -22.93 -16.90 1.84
N SER A 76 -22.34 -16.58 3.00
CA SER A 76 -22.70 -15.41 3.80
C SER A 76 -21.57 -14.40 3.94
N GLU A 77 -21.93 -13.12 3.92
CA GLU A 77 -21.03 -12.00 4.17
C GLU A 77 -21.16 -11.48 5.60
N GLU A 78 -20.03 -11.08 6.19
CA GLU A 78 -19.96 -10.45 7.51
C GLU A 78 -19.10 -9.19 7.44
N LEU A 79 -19.60 -8.09 8.01
CA LEU A 79 -18.85 -6.82 8.10
C LEU A 79 -17.83 -6.92 9.24
N VAL A 80 -16.56 -6.74 8.93
CA VAL A 80 -15.46 -6.74 9.90
C VAL A 80 -15.17 -5.33 10.40
N PHE A 81 -15.04 -4.39 9.48
CA PHE A 81 -14.62 -3.02 9.77
C PHE A 81 -15.21 -2.05 8.76
N SER A 82 -15.61 -0.86 9.21
CA SER A 82 -16.10 0.23 8.40
C SER A 82 -15.42 1.52 8.82
N GLU A 83 -14.82 2.23 7.89
CA GLU A 83 -14.26 3.56 8.16
C GLU A 83 -15.33 4.47 8.77
N GLY A 84 -16.58 4.39 8.28
CA GLY A 84 -17.69 5.23 8.70
C GLY A 84 -18.05 5.12 10.19
N ASP A 85 -17.74 3.97 10.80
CA ASP A 85 -18.07 3.69 12.20
C ASP A 85 -16.94 4.10 13.17
N HIS A 86 -15.79 4.53 12.65
CA HIS A 86 -14.60 4.78 13.44
C HIS A 86 -14.05 6.20 13.24
N LYS A 87 -13.55 6.77 14.33
CA LYS A 87 -12.78 8.01 14.34
C LYS A 87 -11.35 7.72 14.74
N PHE A 88 -10.43 8.60 14.39
CA PHE A 88 -9.09 8.51 14.96
C PHE A 88 -9.17 8.67 16.49
N PRO A 89 -8.56 7.74 17.27
CA PRO A 89 -8.56 7.78 18.72
C PRO A 89 -8.19 9.17 19.27
N GLY A 90 -9.01 9.70 20.18
CA GLY A 90 -8.79 11.01 20.80
C GLY A 90 -9.15 12.22 19.93
N THR A 91 -9.77 12.02 18.76
CA THR A 91 -10.16 13.11 17.84
C THR A 91 -11.60 12.98 17.35
N GLU A 92 -12.11 14.06 16.75
CA GLU A 92 -13.41 14.06 16.05
C GLU A 92 -13.29 13.70 14.55
N ASN A 93 -12.05 13.50 14.06
CA ASN A 93 -11.81 13.22 12.65
C ASN A 93 -12.20 11.79 12.29
N GLN A 94 -12.88 11.62 11.16
CA GLN A 94 -13.22 10.31 10.62
C GLN A 94 -11.94 9.49 10.39
N PHE A 95 -11.94 8.23 10.84
CA PHE A 95 -10.85 7.32 10.53
C PHE A 95 -10.83 7.01 9.04
N SER A 96 -9.64 6.98 8.46
CA SER A 96 -9.44 6.49 7.10
C SER A 96 -8.11 5.77 7.02
N TYR A 97 -8.01 4.79 6.13
CA TYR A 97 -6.78 4.03 5.94
C TYR A 97 -6.40 3.95 4.46
N ARG A 98 -5.11 3.76 4.21
CA ARG A 98 -4.55 3.55 2.87
C ARG A 98 -4.52 2.06 2.53
N SER A 99 -4.08 1.25 3.48
CA SER A 99 -4.01 -0.21 3.40
C SER A 99 -4.18 -0.82 4.79
N PHE A 100 -4.40 -2.12 4.83
CA PHE A 100 -4.40 -2.90 6.05
C PHE A 100 -3.67 -4.23 5.83
N GLN A 101 -3.30 -4.88 6.93
CA GLN A 101 -2.76 -6.23 6.99
C GLN A 101 -3.51 -7.00 8.08
N TRP A 102 -3.87 -8.25 7.81
CA TRP A 102 -4.35 -9.16 8.85
C TRP A 102 -3.20 -9.67 9.71
N THR A 103 -3.45 -9.85 11.00
CA THR A 103 -2.59 -10.75 11.80
C THR A 103 -2.81 -12.19 11.33
N MET A 104 -1.79 -13.03 11.42
CA MET A 104 -1.88 -14.43 10.96
C MET A 104 -2.93 -15.26 11.70
N ASP A 105 -3.33 -14.84 12.90
CA ASP A 105 -4.42 -15.44 13.67
C ASP A 105 -5.80 -14.79 13.38
N TYR A 106 -5.84 -13.84 12.44
CA TYR A 106 -7.02 -13.10 11.98
C TYR A 106 -7.81 -12.38 13.09
N LYS A 107 -7.15 -12.06 14.20
CA LYS A 107 -7.78 -11.36 15.34
C LYS A 107 -7.61 -9.85 15.29
N PHE A 108 -6.64 -9.35 14.54
CA PHE A 108 -6.41 -7.92 14.41
C PHE A 108 -6.19 -7.50 12.97
N LEU A 109 -6.46 -6.21 12.73
CA LEU A 109 -6.10 -5.50 11.51
C LEU A 109 -5.06 -4.44 11.85
N LEU A 110 -3.90 -4.48 11.19
CA LEU A 110 -2.92 -3.40 11.23
C LEU A 110 -3.21 -2.45 10.06
N PHE A 111 -3.64 -1.24 10.35
CA PHE A 111 -3.93 -0.20 9.38
C PHE A 111 -2.73 0.72 9.15
N GLN A 112 -2.44 1.02 7.89
CA GLN A 112 -1.56 2.12 7.50
C GLN A 112 -2.42 3.36 7.18
N THR A 113 -2.11 4.49 7.79
CA THR A 113 -2.84 5.75 7.61
C THR A 113 -1.89 6.95 7.53
N ASN A 114 -2.42 8.15 7.23
CA ASN A 114 -1.68 9.40 7.13
C ASN A 114 -0.37 9.28 6.34
N PHE A 115 -0.40 8.57 5.21
CA PHE A 115 0.80 8.26 4.43
C PHE A 115 1.37 9.52 3.75
N GLU A 116 2.56 9.91 4.18
CA GLU A 116 3.38 10.97 3.62
C GLU A 116 4.42 10.38 2.66
N ARG A 117 4.15 10.49 1.37
CA ARG A 117 4.99 9.96 0.30
C ARG A 117 6.37 10.62 0.31
N ILE A 118 7.42 9.81 0.24
CA ILE A 118 8.81 10.27 0.03
C ILE A 118 9.17 10.07 -1.44
N TRP A 119 9.10 8.84 -1.97
CA TRP A 119 9.43 8.51 -3.36
C TRP A 119 8.25 7.82 -4.10
N ARG A 120 8.51 6.89 -5.04
CA ARG A 120 7.47 6.22 -5.84
C ARG A 120 6.58 5.26 -5.03
N TYR A 121 7.14 4.58 -4.06
CA TYR A 121 6.51 3.55 -3.25
C TYR A 121 6.63 3.83 -1.77
N SER A 122 7.73 4.43 -1.32
CA SER A 122 7.99 4.72 0.09
C SER A 122 7.34 6.00 0.61
N GLY A 123 7.19 6.04 1.93
CA GLY A 123 6.65 7.16 2.68
C GLY A 123 6.59 6.84 4.16
N ASN A 124 6.46 7.87 4.99
CA ASN A 124 6.16 7.69 6.40
C ASN A 124 4.66 7.57 6.59
N ALA A 125 4.22 6.78 7.56
CA ALA A 125 2.82 6.57 7.86
C ALA A 125 2.60 6.33 9.35
N ASP A 126 1.37 6.60 9.77
CA ASP A 126 0.91 6.19 11.08
C ASP A 126 0.30 4.79 10.98
N TYR A 127 0.43 4.03 12.05
CA TYR A 127 -0.07 2.67 12.14
C TYR A 127 -0.99 2.52 13.34
N TYR A 128 -2.14 1.90 13.09
CA TYR A 128 -3.18 1.63 14.08
C TYR A 128 -3.55 0.16 14.06
N LEU A 129 -3.81 -0.41 15.22
CA LEU A 129 -4.28 -1.77 15.36
C LEU A 129 -5.75 -1.79 15.73
N TYR A 130 -6.55 -2.58 15.04
CA TYR A 130 -7.94 -2.83 15.38
C TYR A 130 -8.12 -4.26 15.88
N SER A 131 -8.64 -4.42 17.10
CA SER A 131 -9.02 -5.71 17.69
C SER A 131 -10.41 -6.11 17.23
N LEU A 132 -10.57 -7.30 16.64
CA LEU A 132 -11.88 -7.82 16.26
C LEU A 132 -12.69 -8.29 17.47
N GLU A 133 -12.02 -8.74 18.54
CA GLU A 133 -12.65 -9.20 19.77
C GLU A 133 -13.29 -8.04 20.54
N ASP A 134 -12.51 -6.99 20.78
CA ASP A 134 -12.93 -5.85 21.60
C ASP A 134 -13.54 -4.71 20.77
N LYS A 135 -13.38 -4.75 19.44
CA LYS A 135 -13.76 -3.67 18.52
C LYS A 135 -13.09 -2.34 18.87
N THR A 136 -11.84 -2.42 19.31
CA THR A 136 -11.04 -1.26 19.73
C THR A 136 -10.00 -0.93 18.69
N LEU A 137 -9.88 0.36 18.36
CA LEU A 137 -8.86 0.91 17.47
C LEU A 137 -7.82 1.66 18.32
N SER A 138 -6.55 1.23 18.24
CA SER A 138 -5.45 1.75 19.06
C SER A 138 -4.29 2.23 18.20
N PRO A 139 -3.68 3.40 18.50
CA PRO A 139 -2.46 3.82 17.82
C PRO A 139 -1.30 2.90 18.20
N ILE A 140 -0.43 2.60 17.23
CA ILE A 140 0.80 1.83 17.45
C ILE A 140 2.00 2.75 17.31
N VAL A 141 2.16 3.38 16.16
CA VAL A 141 3.31 4.25 15.90
C VAL A 141 2.93 5.32 14.90
N GLU A 142 3.39 6.55 15.13
CA GLU A 142 3.28 7.65 14.17
C GLU A 142 4.59 7.82 13.40
N GLY A 143 4.48 8.15 12.11
CA GLY A 143 5.62 8.45 11.24
C GLY A 143 6.62 7.30 11.05
N ALA A 144 6.17 6.05 11.05
CA ALA A 144 7.00 4.91 10.71
C ALA A 144 7.13 4.76 9.17
N PHE A 145 8.32 4.38 8.71
CA PHE A 145 8.60 4.16 7.28
C PHE A 145 7.96 2.88 6.76
N THR A 146 8.03 1.81 7.56
CA THR A 146 7.35 0.53 7.31
C THR A 146 6.94 -0.09 8.64
N ALA A 147 5.88 -0.89 8.64
CA ALA A 147 5.49 -1.72 9.79
C ALA A 147 4.78 -2.99 9.31
N GLU A 148 5.02 -4.09 10.02
CA GLU A 148 4.49 -5.42 9.69
C GLU A 148 4.27 -6.24 10.96
N VAL A 149 3.17 -7.00 11.00
CA VAL A 149 2.88 -7.92 12.11
C VAL A 149 3.84 -9.11 12.08
N SER A 150 4.28 -9.59 13.25
CA SER A 150 5.02 -10.85 13.36
C SER A 150 4.17 -12.06 12.93
N PRO A 151 4.79 -13.14 12.41
CA PRO A 151 4.06 -14.34 11.98
C PRO A 151 3.20 -15.01 13.07
N ASP A 152 3.56 -14.86 14.35
CA ASP A 152 2.78 -15.37 15.48
C ASP A 152 1.65 -14.43 15.93
N GLY A 153 1.51 -13.26 15.30
CA GLY A 153 0.48 -12.28 15.59
C GLY A 153 0.64 -11.55 16.92
N LYS A 154 1.82 -11.58 17.56
CA LYS A 154 2.02 -11.01 18.91
C LYS A 154 2.76 -9.68 18.94
N LYS A 155 3.45 -9.33 17.86
CA LYS A 155 4.25 -8.10 17.79
C LYS A 155 4.00 -7.38 16.47
N VAL A 156 4.29 -6.09 16.47
CA VAL A 156 4.44 -5.29 15.25
C VAL A 156 5.89 -4.83 15.17
N GLY A 157 6.57 -5.20 14.09
CA GLY A 157 7.90 -4.70 13.77
C GLY A 157 7.76 -3.44 12.94
N TYR A 158 8.59 -2.43 13.16
CA TYR A 158 8.52 -1.20 12.37
C TYR A 158 9.86 -0.49 12.26
N GLY A 159 10.05 0.21 11.15
CA GLY A 159 11.19 1.08 10.90
C GLY A 159 10.82 2.54 11.16
N LYS A 160 11.56 3.25 12.00
CA LYS A 160 11.36 4.67 12.30
C LYS A 160 12.70 5.35 12.52
N ASP A 161 12.88 6.56 12.00
CA ASP A 161 14.10 7.37 12.19
C ASP A 161 15.40 6.58 11.91
N GLY A 162 15.40 5.79 10.83
CA GLY A 162 16.55 4.97 10.42
C GLY A 162 16.84 3.74 11.30
N ASN A 163 15.96 3.41 12.25
CA ASN A 163 16.14 2.31 13.19
C ASN A 163 14.94 1.35 13.21
N LEU A 164 15.20 0.11 13.65
CA LEU A 164 14.17 -0.92 13.82
C LEU A 164 13.68 -1.00 15.26
N PHE A 165 12.39 -1.27 15.40
CA PHE A 165 11.70 -1.40 16.67
C PHE A 165 10.67 -2.53 16.61
N THR A 166 10.23 -2.97 17.79
CA THR A 166 9.07 -3.85 17.94
C THR A 166 8.11 -3.27 18.96
N PHE A 167 6.81 -3.43 18.72
CA PHE A 167 5.74 -3.18 19.68
C PHE A 167 5.11 -4.52 20.08
N ASP A 168 5.05 -4.81 21.37
CA ASP A 168 4.41 -6.02 21.90
C ASP A 168 2.90 -5.78 22.10
N LEU A 169 2.06 -6.59 21.48
CA LEU A 169 0.60 -6.40 21.53
C LEU A 169 -0.02 -6.69 22.89
N ALA A 170 0.63 -7.50 23.73
CA ALA A 170 0.10 -7.88 25.02
C ALA A 170 0.47 -6.86 26.11
N SER A 171 1.72 -6.39 26.12
CA SER A 171 2.18 -5.39 27.11
C SER A 171 1.98 -3.95 26.65
N GLY A 172 1.87 -3.71 25.35
CA GLY A 172 1.88 -2.37 24.78
C GLY A 172 3.25 -1.69 24.82
N GLU A 173 4.33 -2.44 25.01
CA GLU A 173 5.68 -1.89 25.12
C GLU A 173 6.41 -1.83 23.78
N HIS A 174 7.12 -0.71 23.57
CA HIS A 174 8.04 -0.55 22.45
C HIS A 174 9.47 -0.95 22.87
N THR A 175 10.13 -1.74 22.02
CA THR A 175 11.54 -2.10 22.17
C THR A 175 12.31 -1.66 20.93
N GLN A 176 13.37 -0.88 21.13
CA GLN A 176 14.29 -0.49 20.07
C GLN A 176 15.31 -1.61 19.82
N LEU A 177 15.47 -2.02 18.57
CA LEU A 177 16.37 -3.11 18.17
C LEU A 177 17.73 -2.60 17.64
N THR A 178 17.73 -1.46 16.96
CA THR A 178 18.96 -0.81 16.44
C THR A 178 19.03 0.64 16.92
N THR A 179 20.23 1.19 17.06
CA THR A 179 20.43 2.55 17.64
C THR A 179 21.39 3.43 16.85
N ASP A 180 21.95 2.93 15.75
CA ASP A 180 23.00 3.58 14.98
C ASP A 180 22.48 4.28 13.70
N GLY A 181 21.16 4.23 13.46
CA GLY A 181 20.54 4.98 12.36
C GLY A 181 20.88 6.47 12.42
N ALA A 182 21.21 7.04 11.26
CA ALA A 182 21.63 8.42 11.10
C ALA A 182 21.21 8.95 9.71
N ASP A 183 21.52 10.22 9.42
CA ASP A 183 21.32 10.75 8.07
C ASP A 183 22.06 9.89 7.04
N LYS A 184 21.34 9.45 6.00
CA LYS A 184 21.86 8.59 4.93
C LYS A 184 22.43 7.24 5.42
N PHE A 185 22.03 6.80 6.61
CA PHE A 185 22.44 5.51 7.19
C PHE A 185 21.26 4.84 7.89
N TYR A 186 20.79 3.71 7.35
CA TYR A 186 19.50 3.15 7.72
C TYR A 186 19.59 1.67 8.10
N ASN A 187 18.76 1.26 9.05
CA ASN A 187 18.49 -0.13 9.38
C ASN A 187 17.11 -0.53 8.86
N GLY A 188 17.04 -1.50 7.95
CA GLY A 188 15.79 -2.09 7.48
C GLY A 188 15.04 -1.28 6.40
N ARG A 189 15.66 -0.29 5.77
CA ARG A 189 15.08 0.33 4.58
C ARG A 189 16.14 0.62 3.54
N PHE A 190 15.71 0.56 2.28
CA PHE A 190 16.52 0.98 1.17
C PHE A 190 16.36 2.47 0.87
N GLY A 191 17.35 3.06 0.20
CA GLY A 191 17.28 4.43 -0.31
C GLY A 191 16.69 4.52 -1.72
N TRP A 192 16.84 5.71 -2.34
CA TRP A 192 16.14 6.07 -3.58
C TRP A 192 16.46 5.14 -4.76
N ALA A 193 17.74 4.83 -4.98
CA ALA A 193 18.18 4.06 -6.16
C ALA A 193 17.62 2.64 -6.12
N ASN A 194 17.69 1.98 -4.96
CA ASN A 194 17.15 0.64 -4.77
C ASN A 194 15.61 0.60 -4.95
N GLU A 195 14.92 1.62 -4.47
CA GLU A 195 13.47 1.73 -4.63
C GLU A 195 13.06 1.91 -6.10
N GLU A 196 13.68 2.83 -6.83
CA GLU A 196 13.28 3.14 -8.20
C GLU A 196 13.71 2.08 -9.21
N GLU A 197 14.91 1.51 -9.04
CA GLU A 197 15.47 0.55 -10.00
C GLU A 197 15.03 -0.89 -9.72
N PHE A 198 14.77 -1.25 -8.45
CA PHE A 198 14.42 -2.62 -8.05
C PHE A 198 13.05 -2.75 -7.37
N GLY A 199 12.35 -1.65 -7.07
CA GLY A 199 11.07 -1.69 -6.35
C GLY A 199 11.20 -2.09 -4.88
N LEU A 200 12.40 -1.99 -4.31
CA LEU A 200 12.68 -2.43 -2.94
C LEU A 200 12.54 -1.25 -1.96
N VAL A 201 11.58 -1.35 -1.04
CA VAL A 201 11.31 -0.32 -0.01
C VAL A 201 11.70 -0.82 1.37
N GLN A 202 11.02 -1.87 1.84
CA GLN A 202 11.35 -2.55 3.09
C GLN A 202 12.59 -3.41 2.89
N ALA A 203 13.52 -3.33 3.84
CA ALA A 203 14.75 -4.09 3.83
C ALA A 203 14.90 -4.94 5.11
N TRP A 204 13.79 -5.38 5.69
CA TRP A 204 13.76 -6.24 6.87
C TRP A 204 12.62 -7.27 6.76
N GLU A 205 12.77 -8.41 7.42
CA GLU A 205 11.78 -9.49 7.43
C GLU A 205 11.82 -10.26 8.75
N TRP A 206 10.65 -10.73 9.19
CA TRP A 206 10.51 -11.59 10.37
C TRP A 206 10.99 -13.02 10.09
N SER A 207 11.60 -13.67 11.08
CA SER A 207 11.70 -15.13 11.07
C SER A 207 10.31 -15.76 11.22
N TYR A 208 10.06 -16.91 10.58
CA TYR A 208 8.78 -17.62 10.69
C TYR A 208 8.36 -17.93 12.13
N ASP A 209 9.32 -18.10 13.04
CA ASP A 209 9.07 -18.33 14.47
C ASP A 209 8.96 -17.04 15.31
N SER A 210 8.96 -15.87 14.66
CA SER A 210 8.78 -14.53 15.25
C SER A 210 9.83 -14.11 16.28
N LYS A 211 11.00 -14.76 16.28
CA LYS A 211 12.07 -14.49 17.25
C LYS A 211 13.11 -13.49 16.75
N TYR A 212 13.29 -13.42 15.44
CA TYR A 212 14.33 -12.60 14.83
C TYR A 212 13.75 -11.72 13.74
N ILE A 213 14.41 -10.59 13.52
CA ILE A 213 14.28 -9.80 12.30
C ILE A 213 15.63 -9.83 11.63
N ALA A 214 15.68 -10.27 10.38
CA ALA A 214 16.85 -10.10 9.53
C ALA A 214 16.66 -8.80 8.74
N PHE A 215 17.72 -8.01 8.57
CA PHE A 215 17.60 -6.74 7.86
C PHE A 215 18.87 -6.35 7.10
N TRP A 216 18.71 -5.51 6.08
CA TRP A 216 19.81 -4.81 5.45
C TRP A 216 20.08 -3.50 6.19
N GLN A 217 21.35 -3.28 6.51
CA GLN A 217 21.85 -1.98 6.90
C GLN A 217 22.47 -1.30 5.69
N THR A 218 21.92 -0.14 5.35
CA THR A 218 22.23 0.63 4.15
C THR A 218 23.03 1.88 4.52
N ASP A 219 24.20 2.05 3.91
CA ASP A 219 25.05 3.22 4.05
C ASP A 219 25.15 3.99 2.72
N GLU A 220 24.48 5.14 2.66
CA GLU A 220 24.47 6.04 1.51
C GLU A 220 25.37 7.27 1.73
N ARG A 221 26.14 7.35 2.82
CA ARG A 221 26.89 8.57 3.18
C ARG A 221 27.99 8.92 2.16
N GLU A 222 28.54 7.90 1.50
CA GLU A 222 29.58 8.05 0.47
C GLU A 222 29.00 8.11 -0.96
N VAL A 223 27.67 8.04 -1.10
CA VAL A 223 27.00 8.14 -2.41
C VAL A 223 26.96 9.60 -2.84
N PRO A 224 27.32 9.93 -4.10
CA PRO A 224 27.24 11.29 -4.61
C PRO A 224 25.82 11.87 -4.46
N VAL A 225 25.75 13.13 -4.02
CA VAL A 225 24.48 13.83 -3.81
C VAL A 225 24.07 14.58 -5.07
N TYR A 226 22.83 14.38 -5.50
CA TYR A 226 22.14 15.24 -6.43
C TYR A 226 21.27 16.24 -5.67
N GLN A 227 21.42 17.53 -5.97
CA GLN A 227 20.65 18.59 -5.33
C GLN A 227 19.43 18.96 -6.17
N LEU A 228 18.24 18.82 -5.57
CA LEU A 228 16.98 19.30 -6.11
C LEU A 228 16.68 20.68 -5.53
N THR A 229 16.04 21.53 -6.33
CA THR A 229 15.61 22.87 -5.90
C THR A 229 14.10 22.95 -5.99
N ASP A 230 13.45 23.24 -4.87
CA ASP A 230 12.03 23.59 -4.83
C ASP A 230 11.88 25.11 -4.93
N PHE A 231 11.06 25.56 -5.88
CA PHE A 231 10.75 26.97 -6.15
C PHE A 231 9.32 27.35 -5.72
N SER A 232 8.62 26.49 -4.99
CA SER A 232 7.23 26.72 -4.56
C SER A 232 7.09 27.86 -3.55
N GLY A 233 8.12 28.11 -2.74
CA GLY A 233 8.19 29.17 -1.74
C GLY A 233 8.66 30.54 -2.25
N GLN A 234 8.70 31.53 -1.36
CA GLN A 234 9.26 32.85 -1.68
C GLN A 234 10.78 32.81 -1.89
N HIS A 235 11.45 31.86 -1.25
CA HIS A 235 12.87 31.57 -1.40
C HIS A 235 13.02 30.11 -1.80
N PRO A 236 13.98 29.78 -2.69
CA PRO A 236 14.23 28.39 -3.05
C PRO A 236 14.65 27.56 -1.84
N GLU A 237 14.10 26.36 -1.74
CA GLU A 237 14.53 25.33 -0.80
C GLU A 237 15.34 24.26 -1.54
N TYR A 238 16.29 23.64 -0.84
CA TYR A 238 17.17 22.63 -1.43
C TYR A 238 16.98 21.29 -0.76
N MET A 239 16.85 20.24 -1.56
CA MET A 239 16.77 18.86 -1.12
C MET A 239 18.00 18.11 -1.62
N GLU A 240 18.69 17.43 -0.72
CA GLU A 240 19.81 16.55 -1.05
C GLU A 240 19.31 15.12 -1.25
N LEU A 241 19.69 14.51 -2.37
CA LEU A 241 19.35 13.15 -2.72
C LEU A 241 20.62 12.33 -3.00
N PRO A 242 20.95 11.30 -2.21
CA PRO A 242 21.94 10.30 -2.61
C PRO A 242 21.52 9.65 -3.93
N TYR A 243 22.29 9.91 -5.00
CA TYR A 243 21.97 9.48 -6.36
C TYR A 243 23.25 9.04 -7.06
N PRO A 244 23.54 7.72 -7.11
CA PRO A 244 24.68 7.21 -7.85
C PRO A 244 24.35 7.24 -9.36
N LYS A 245 25.15 7.98 -10.14
CA LYS A 245 25.06 7.91 -11.61
C LYS A 245 25.86 6.72 -12.13
N VAL A 246 25.71 6.44 -13.42
CA VAL A 246 26.48 5.40 -14.10
C VAL A 246 27.98 5.62 -13.88
N GLY A 247 28.62 4.66 -13.21
CA GLY A 247 30.06 4.70 -12.89
C GLY A 247 30.39 5.15 -11.46
N ASP A 248 29.43 5.68 -10.72
CA ASP A 248 29.60 6.01 -9.30
C ASP A 248 29.48 4.76 -8.42
N ASN A 249 30.00 4.85 -7.18
CA ASN A 249 29.81 3.79 -6.20
C ASN A 249 28.34 3.76 -5.72
N PRO A 250 27.71 2.57 -5.67
CA PRO A 250 26.38 2.43 -5.10
C PRO A 250 26.42 2.51 -3.55
N PRO A 251 25.26 2.55 -2.88
CA PRO A 251 25.17 2.33 -1.44
C PRO A 251 25.90 1.06 -0.99
N VAL A 252 26.50 1.10 0.20
CA VAL A 252 27.10 -0.08 0.83
C VAL A 252 26.04 -0.76 1.70
N GLU A 253 25.84 -2.06 1.48
CA GLU A 253 24.83 -2.86 2.16
C GLU A 253 25.49 -3.98 2.97
N ARG A 254 24.98 -4.24 4.18
CA ARG A 254 25.32 -5.45 4.95
C ARG A 254 24.10 -6.07 5.60
N LEU A 255 24.13 -7.38 5.80
CA LEU A 255 23.10 -8.10 6.56
C LEU A 255 23.34 -7.94 8.07
N GLY A 256 22.28 -7.60 8.80
CA GLY A 256 22.22 -7.47 10.26
C GLY A 256 21.33 -8.52 10.91
#